data_AF-A0A1C2ADY7-F1
#
_entry.id   AF-A0A1C2ADY7-F1
#
_cell.length_a   1.000
_cell.length_b   1.000
_cell.length_c   1.000
_cell.angle_alpha   90.00
_cell.angle_beta   90.00
_cell.angle_gamma   90.00
#
_symmetry.space_group_name_H-M   'P 1'
#
loop_
_entity.id
_entity.type
_entity.pdbx_description
1 polymer ?
#
loop_
_entity_poly.entity_id
_entity_poly.type
_entity_poly.pdbx_seq_one_letter_code
_entity_poly.pdbx_strand_id
1 'polypeptide(L)'
;MESNLITEDKQKNKLEKAFEILKTMASKPSGLIGLTIVLFHVILALISPYIAPYDYKAISPNTMLLAPSVEHWFGTDSLGRDVFTRTILGGRTALTVTFFGSLIALLWGGLLGIFCGLVGGKIDDVVMRVVDAFLSIPWILAMLLIVSLLGTSTEVLHL
;
A
#
# COMPACT_ATOMS: atom_id res chain seq x y z
N MET A 1 3.65 -16.11 -45.06
CA MET A 1 4.33 -14.87 -44.58
C MET A 1 3.71 -14.36 -43.29
N GLU A 2 2.41 -14.56 -43.04
CA GLU A 2 1.72 -14.22 -41.78
C GLU A 2 2.00 -15.17 -40.60
N SER A 3 2.50 -16.38 -40.86
CA SER A 3 2.82 -17.37 -39.82
C SER A 3 4.06 -17.05 -38.98
N ASN A 4 4.91 -16.12 -39.42
CA ASN A 4 6.13 -15.71 -38.69
C ASN A 4 5.89 -14.53 -37.73
N LEU A 5 4.75 -13.83 -37.83
CA LEU A 5 4.41 -12.72 -36.92
C LEU A 5 3.84 -13.22 -35.58
N ILE A 6 3.33 -14.46 -35.53
CA ILE A 6 2.72 -15.05 -34.33
C ILE A 6 3.77 -15.78 -33.46
N THR A 7 4.91 -16.17 -34.04
CA THR A 7 5.95 -16.95 -33.37
C THR A 7 6.99 -16.12 -32.61
N GLU A 8 7.20 -14.84 -32.94
CA GLU A 8 8.16 -13.98 -32.21
C GLU A 8 7.66 -13.49 -30.83
N ASP A 9 6.35 -13.36 -30.60
CA ASP A 9 5.81 -12.87 -29.32
C ASP A 9 5.84 -13.94 -28.20
N LYS A 10 5.99 -15.21 -28.57
CA LYS A 10 5.90 -16.35 -27.65
C LYS A 10 7.18 -16.62 -26.84
N GLN A 11 8.30 -15.97 -27.16
CA GLN A 11 9.60 -16.27 -26.56
C GLN A 11 10.34 -15.05 -25.97
N LYS A 12 9.65 -13.93 -25.72
CA LYS A 12 10.23 -12.90 -24.85
C LYS A 12 10.25 -13.40 -23.40
N ASN A 13 11.42 -13.34 -22.78
CA ASN A 13 11.60 -13.78 -21.40
C ASN A 13 10.68 -12.94 -20.49
N LYS A 14 10.13 -13.51 -19.41
CA LYS A 14 9.18 -12.78 -18.53
C LYS A 14 9.76 -11.43 -18.04
N LEU A 15 11.08 -11.40 -17.85
CA LEU A 15 11.84 -10.21 -17.48
C LEU A 15 11.87 -9.14 -18.58
N GLU A 16 12.00 -9.54 -19.84
CA GLU A 16 11.98 -8.61 -20.98
C GLU A 16 10.60 -7.98 -21.15
N LYS A 17 9.53 -8.77 -21.00
CA LYS A 17 8.15 -8.23 -21.00
C LYS A 17 7.95 -7.24 -19.86
N ALA A 18 8.43 -7.54 -18.65
CA ALA A 18 8.35 -6.61 -17.53
C ALA A 18 9.13 -5.31 -17.78
N PHE A 19 10.33 -5.40 -18.36
CA PHE A 19 11.14 -4.22 -18.69
C PHE A 19 10.48 -3.34 -19.75
N GLU A 20 9.89 -3.94 -20.79
CA GLU A 20 9.12 -3.20 -21.80
C GLU A 20 7.91 -2.49 -21.19
N ILE A 21 7.20 -3.13 -20.25
CA ILE A 21 6.08 -2.51 -19.53
C ILE A 21 6.58 -1.31 -18.71
N LEU A 22 7.66 -1.47 -17.93
CA LEU A 22 8.24 -0.37 -17.14
C LEU A 22 8.68 0.79 -18.04
N LYS A 23 9.33 0.49 -19.16
CA LYS A 23 9.74 1.48 -20.16
C LYS A 23 8.55 2.20 -20.77
N THR A 24 7.47 1.48 -21.04
CA THR A 24 6.21 2.05 -21.55
C THR A 24 5.49 2.89 -20.52
N MET A 25 5.58 2.56 -19.23
CA MET A 25 5.05 3.39 -18.16
C MET A 25 5.88 4.67 -17.98
N ALA A 26 7.20 4.57 -18.01
CA ALA A 26 8.11 5.70 -17.86
C ALA A 26 8.06 6.67 -19.05
N SER A 27 7.56 6.26 -20.22
CA SER A 27 7.38 7.15 -21.37
C SER A 27 6.21 8.13 -21.20
N LYS A 28 5.30 7.87 -20.27
CA LYS A 28 4.18 8.77 -19.93
C LYS A 28 4.49 9.56 -18.66
N PRO A 29 4.18 10.87 -18.59
CA PRO A 29 4.45 11.69 -17.40
C PRO A 29 3.85 11.11 -16.10
N SER A 30 2.60 10.63 -16.15
CA SER A 30 1.93 10.04 -14.99
C SER A 30 2.58 8.73 -14.53
N GLY A 31 3.00 7.89 -15.48
CA GLY A 31 3.69 6.65 -15.18
C GLY A 31 5.09 6.88 -14.60
N LEU A 32 5.83 7.88 -15.12
CA LEU A 32 7.12 8.28 -14.59
C LEU A 32 7.01 8.80 -13.14
N ILE A 33 6.02 9.65 -12.86
CA ILE A 33 5.78 10.18 -11.51
C ILE A 33 5.46 9.02 -10.55
N GLY A 34 4.53 8.14 -10.91
CA GLY A 34 4.16 6.99 -10.08
C GLY A 34 5.35 6.07 -9.81
N LEU A 35 6.12 5.73 -10.86
CA LEU A 35 7.29 4.89 -10.75
C LEU A 35 8.36 5.51 -9.84
N THR A 36 8.59 6.82 -9.97
CA THR A 36 9.55 7.55 -9.13
C THR A 36 9.15 7.53 -7.66
N ILE A 37 7.87 7.78 -7.35
CA ILE A 37 7.37 7.76 -5.97
C ILE A 37 7.51 6.37 -5.34
N VAL A 38 7.16 5.32 -6.08
CA VAL A 38 7.26 3.93 -5.61
C VAL A 38 8.73 3.55 -5.39
N LEU A 39 9.61 3.83 -6.36
CA LEU A 39 11.05 3.56 -6.22
C LEU A 39 11.64 4.30 -5.02
N PHE A 40 11.30 5.58 -4.84
CA PHE A 40 11.74 6.36 -3.69
C PHE A 40 11.35 5.69 -2.36
N HIS A 41 10.09 5.27 -2.21
CA HIS A 41 9.62 4.60 -0.98
C HIS A 41 10.28 3.23 -0.77
N VAL A 42 10.47 2.45 -1.84
CA VAL A 42 11.15 1.14 -1.75
C VAL A 42 12.60 1.32 -1.32
N ILE A 43 13.32 2.26 -1.92
CA ILE A 43 14.72 2.57 -1.56
C ILE A 43 14.79 3.02 -0.10
N LEU A 44 13.92 3.95 0.31
CA LEU A 44 13.86 4.45 1.68
C LEU A 44 13.54 3.33 2.68
N ALA A 45 12.64 2.40 2.36
CA ALA A 45 12.31 1.25 3.20
C ALA A 45 13.44 0.20 3.29
N LEU A 46 14.26 0.06 2.25
CA LEU A 46 15.44 -0.82 2.27
C LEU A 46 16.59 -0.23 3.08
N ILE A 47 16.78 1.10 2.99
CA ILE A 47 17.85 1.83 3.67
C ILE A 47 17.46 2.16 5.13
N SER A 48 16.17 2.22 5.45
CA SER A 48 15.65 2.58 6.79
C SER A 48 16.34 1.91 7.99
N PRO A 49 16.65 0.59 8.01
CA PRO A 49 17.34 -0.01 9.15
C PRO A 49 18.77 0.50 9.38
N TYR A 50 19.42 1.09 8.36
CA TYR A 50 20.78 1.61 8.46
C TYR A 50 20.82 3.09 8.84
N ILE A 51 19.74 3.83 8.59
CA ILE A 51 19.64 5.27 8.87
C ILE A 51 18.82 5.58 10.14
N ALA A 52 18.11 4.59 10.66
CA ALA A 52 17.35 4.73 11.91
C ALA A 52 18.32 4.96 13.08
N PRO A 53 18.23 6.09 13.79
CA PRO A 53 19.15 6.41 14.89
C PRO A 53 18.89 5.59 16.17
N TYR A 54 17.67 5.08 16.35
CA TYR A 54 17.26 4.36 17.56
C TYR A 54 16.51 3.05 17.25
N ASP A 55 16.27 2.25 18.28
CA ASP A 55 15.34 1.12 18.19
C ASP A 55 13.89 1.63 18.24
N TYR A 56 13.06 1.23 17.26
CA TYR A 56 11.65 1.61 17.17
C TYR A 56 10.79 1.13 18.35
N LYS A 57 11.27 0.13 19.12
CA LYS A 57 10.61 -0.42 20.31
C LYS A 57 11.13 0.16 21.62
N ALA A 58 12.24 0.89 21.62
CA ALA A 58 12.83 1.40 22.85
C ALA A 58 11.94 2.47 23.49
N ILE A 59 11.50 2.20 24.72
CA ILE A 59 10.66 3.10 25.52
C ILE A 59 11.55 3.81 26.53
N SER A 60 11.43 5.14 26.59
CA SER A 60 12.24 6.00 27.46
C SER A 60 11.34 7.02 28.16
N PRO A 61 10.94 6.79 29.43
CA PRO A 61 10.06 7.70 30.15
C PRO A 61 10.61 9.13 30.30
N ASN A 62 11.93 9.26 30.34
CA ASN A 62 12.61 10.56 30.49
C ASN A 62 12.55 11.42 29.23
N THR A 63 12.23 10.83 28.08
CA THR A 63 12.18 11.51 26.79
C THR A 63 10.76 11.53 26.22
N MET A 64 9.72 11.53 27.06
CA MET A 64 8.33 11.61 26.60
C MET A 64 7.97 13.00 26.05
N LEU A 65 7.23 13.04 24.94
CA LEU A 65 6.66 14.25 24.35
C LEU A 65 7.67 15.39 24.11
N LEU A 66 8.89 15.04 23.72
CA LEU A 66 9.90 16.02 23.35
C LEU A 66 9.60 16.61 21.97
N ALA A 67 9.84 17.91 21.84
CA ALA A 67 9.80 18.60 20.56
C ALA A 67 10.94 18.13 19.63
N PRO A 68 10.83 18.37 18.31
CA PRO A 68 11.90 18.09 17.35
C PRO A 68 13.25 18.68 17.77
N SER A 69 14.30 17.86 17.77
CA SER A 69 15.66 18.22 18.13
C SER A 69 16.69 17.50 17.26
N VAL A 70 17.98 17.84 17.39
CA VAL A 70 19.07 17.16 16.66
C VAL A 70 19.21 15.70 17.07
N GLU A 71 18.89 15.38 18.33
CA GLU A 71 18.84 14.01 18.84
C GLU A 71 17.58 13.29 18.34
N HIS A 72 16.41 13.92 18.46
CA HIS A 72 15.13 13.38 18.02
C HIS A 72 14.54 14.20 16.88
N TRP A 73 14.87 13.86 15.63
CA TRP A 73 14.58 14.70 14.46
C TRP A 73 13.11 15.11 14.34
N PHE A 74 12.19 14.21 14.68
CA PHE A 74 10.74 14.46 14.69
C PHE A 74 10.15 14.53 16.11
N GLY A 75 11.00 14.55 17.13
CA GLY A 75 10.60 14.45 18.53
C GLY A 75 10.20 13.03 18.92
N THR A 76 9.55 12.92 20.08
CA THR A 76 9.17 11.64 20.68
C THR A 76 7.67 11.57 20.97
N ASP A 77 7.14 10.35 21.03
CA ASP A 77 5.73 10.13 21.37
C ASP A 77 5.46 10.07 22.88
N SER A 78 4.21 9.76 23.26
CA SER A 78 3.79 9.63 24.66
C SER A 78 4.46 8.50 25.44
N LEU A 79 5.15 7.58 24.77
CA LEU A 79 5.96 6.54 25.39
C LEU A 79 7.48 6.86 25.30
N GLY A 80 7.83 8.05 24.81
CA GLY A 80 9.21 8.47 24.65
C GLY A 80 9.96 7.76 23.52
N ARG A 81 9.23 7.14 22.57
CA ARG A 81 9.81 6.51 21.38
C ARG A 81 10.09 7.56 20.32
N ASP A 82 11.20 7.40 19.61
CA ASP A 82 11.59 8.32 18.52
C ASP A 82 10.64 8.22 17.31
N VAL A 83 10.00 9.34 16.96
CA VAL A 83 8.97 9.38 15.91
C VAL A 83 9.60 9.21 14.52
N PHE A 84 10.81 9.73 14.29
CA PHE A 84 11.51 9.61 13.02
C PHE A 84 11.82 8.14 12.69
N THR A 85 12.44 7.45 13.64
CA THR A 85 12.74 6.01 13.60
C THR A 85 11.48 5.19 13.28
N ARG A 86 10.37 5.45 13.97
CA ARG A 86 9.11 4.72 13.74
C ARG A 86 8.53 5.00 12.36
N THR A 87 8.64 6.24 11.87
CA THR A 87 8.14 6.63 10.55
C THR A 87 8.93 5.92 9.44
N ILE A 88 10.26 5.95 9.52
CA ILE A 88 11.13 5.42 8.46
C ILE A 88 11.13 3.88 8.42
N LEU A 89 11.12 3.23 9.58
CA LEU A 89 10.99 1.77 9.68
C LEU A 89 9.57 1.30 9.35
N GLY A 90 8.55 2.10 9.68
CA GLY A 90 7.15 1.82 9.38
C GLY A 90 6.87 1.71 7.87
N GLY A 91 7.68 2.36 7.03
CA GLY A 91 7.58 2.27 5.57
C GLY A 91 7.65 0.83 5.04
N ARG A 92 8.42 -0.06 5.67
CA ARG A 92 8.51 -1.49 5.28
C ARG A 92 7.18 -2.22 5.50
N THR A 93 6.56 -1.99 6.66
CA THR A 93 5.26 -2.55 6.99
C THR A 93 4.19 -1.99 6.06
N ALA A 94 4.18 -0.68 5.82
CA ALA A 94 3.25 -0.04 4.91
C ALA A 94 3.33 -0.60 3.47
N LEU A 95 4.54 -0.76 2.93
CA LEU A 95 4.75 -1.37 1.62
C LEU A 95 4.26 -2.83 1.57
N THR A 96 4.54 -3.61 2.62
CA THR A 96 4.13 -5.02 2.69
C THR A 96 2.61 -5.14 2.70
N VAL A 97 1.94 -4.41 3.61
CA VAL A 97 0.48 -4.43 3.74
C VAL A 97 -0.20 -3.93 2.47
N THR A 98 0.30 -2.84 1.89
CA THR A 98 -0.27 -2.28 0.66
C THR A 98 -0.06 -3.22 -0.52
N PHE A 99 1.11 -3.84 -0.67
CA PHE A 99 1.36 -4.79 -1.75
C PHE A 99 0.39 -5.97 -1.73
N PHE A 100 0.26 -6.64 -0.58
CA PHE A 100 -0.67 -7.77 -0.45
C PHE A 100 -2.13 -7.31 -0.54
N GLY A 101 -2.46 -6.16 0.05
CA GLY A 101 -3.80 -5.58 -0.03
C GLY A 101 -4.21 -5.28 -1.47
N SER A 102 -3.34 -4.63 -2.24
CA SER A 102 -3.56 -4.36 -3.67
C SER A 102 -3.62 -5.64 -4.50
N LEU A 103 -2.81 -6.65 -4.19
CA LEU A 103 -2.85 -7.93 -4.89
C LEU A 103 -4.20 -8.64 -4.68
N ILE A 104 -4.68 -8.71 -3.44
CA ILE A 104 -5.98 -9.31 -3.12
C ILE A 104 -7.10 -8.50 -3.77
N ALA A 105 -7.06 -7.17 -3.67
CA ALA A 105 -8.06 -6.30 -4.29
C ALA A 105 -8.08 -6.45 -5.83
N LEU A 106 -6.92 -6.56 -6.47
CA LEU A 106 -6.81 -6.78 -7.91
C LEU A 106 -7.39 -8.13 -8.31
N LEU A 107 -7.10 -9.20 -7.57
CA LEU A 107 -7.63 -10.52 -7.86
C LEU A 107 -9.15 -10.55 -7.66
N TRP A 108 -9.65 -10.10 -6.52
CA TRP A 108 -11.07 -10.18 -6.20
C TRP A 108 -11.91 -9.21 -7.02
N GLY A 109 -11.47 -7.95 -7.11
CA GLY A 109 -12.12 -6.92 -7.92
C GLY A 109 -12.01 -7.22 -9.41
N GLY A 110 -10.89 -7.78 -9.86
CA GLY A 110 -10.72 -8.24 -11.23
C GLY A 110 -11.65 -9.40 -11.59
N LEU A 111 -11.74 -10.42 -10.73
CA LEU A 111 -12.67 -11.54 -10.93
C LEU A 111 -14.13 -11.07 -10.95
N LEU A 112 -14.52 -10.23 -9.99
CA LEU A 112 -15.87 -9.65 -9.93
C LEU A 112 -16.15 -8.80 -11.18
N GLY A 113 -15.22 -7.95 -11.59
CA GLY A 113 -15.34 -7.08 -12.76
C GLY A 113 -15.46 -7.87 -14.07
N ILE A 114 -14.65 -8.93 -14.24
CA ILE A 114 -14.77 -9.84 -15.38
C ILE A 114 -16.12 -10.56 -15.35
N PHE A 115 -16.56 -11.05 -14.18
CA PHE A 115 -17.85 -11.73 -14.05
C PHE A 115 -19.01 -10.81 -14.43
N CYS A 116 -19.06 -9.59 -13.88
CA CYS A 116 -20.08 -8.59 -14.22
C CYS A 116 -20.03 -8.21 -15.71
N GLY A 117 -18.83 -7.98 -16.25
CA GLY A 117 -18.66 -7.64 -17.67
C GLY A 117 -19.06 -8.75 -18.64
N LEU A 118 -19.01 -10.02 -18.23
CA LEU A 118 -19.44 -11.16 -19.04
C LEU A 118 -20.94 -11.46 -18.92
N VAL A 119 -21.51 -11.39 -17.71
CA VAL A 119 -22.93 -11.71 -17.47
C VAL A 119 -23.83 -10.56 -17.94
N GLY A 120 -23.44 -9.32 -17.64
CA GLY A 120 -24.21 -8.11 -17.94
C GLY A 120 -25.63 -8.10 -17.36
N GLY A 121 -26.42 -7.10 -17.77
CA GLY A 121 -27.84 -6.99 -17.44
C GLY A 121 -28.11 -6.77 -15.95
N LYS A 122 -29.21 -7.36 -15.44
CA LYS A 122 -29.72 -7.05 -14.09
C LYS A 122 -28.76 -7.45 -12.95
N ILE A 123 -27.93 -8.47 -13.16
CA ILE A 123 -26.96 -8.91 -12.13
C ILE A 123 -25.85 -7.88 -11.99
N ASP A 124 -25.32 -7.37 -13.11
CA ASP A 124 -24.35 -6.29 -13.11
C ASP A 124 -24.93 -5.04 -12.41
N ASP A 125 -26.15 -4.64 -12.78
CA ASP A 125 -26.83 -3.50 -12.14
C ASP A 125 -26.92 -3.63 -10.61
N VAL A 126 -27.31 -4.82 -10.11
CA VAL A 126 -27.42 -5.07 -8.67
C VAL A 126 -26.06 -5.06 -7.99
N VAL A 127 -25.05 -5.69 -8.58
CA VAL A 127 -23.69 -5.71 -8.00
C VAL A 127 -23.11 -4.29 -7.97
N MET A 128 -23.24 -3.54 -9.05
CA MET A 128 -22.78 -2.15 -9.13
C MET A 128 -23.50 -1.26 -8.12
N ARG A 129 -24.82 -1.46 -7.91
CA ARG A 129 -25.58 -0.75 -6.86
C ARG A 129 -25.03 -1.02 -5.46
N VAL A 130 -24.65 -2.26 -5.17
CA VAL A 130 -24.07 -2.64 -3.89
C VAL A 130 -22.69 -1.99 -3.72
N VAL A 131 -21.86 -2.02 -4.76
CA VAL A 131 -20.54 -1.36 -4.77
C VAL A 131 -20.69 0.15 -4.55
N ASP A 132 -21.60 0.81 -5.27
CA ASP A 132 -21.88 2.24 -5.11
C ASP A 132 -22.36 2.57 -3.70
N ALA A 133 -23.20 1.72 -3.10
CA ALA A 133 -23.65 1.89 -1.71
C ALA A 133 -22.46 1.81 -0.73
N PHE A 134 -21.55 0.85 -0.89
CA PHE A 134 -20.34 0.78 -0.06
C PHE A 134 -19.42 1.98 -0.27
N LEU A 135 -19.23 2.44 -1.51
CA LEU A 135 -18.40 3.61 -1.82
C LEU A 135 -19.02 4.93 -1.35
N SER A 136 -20.35 4.99 -1.22
CA SER A 136 -21.06 6.16 -0.72
C SER A 136 -20.90 6.39 0.78
N ILE A 137 -20.56 5.34 1.54
CA ILE A 137 -20.34 5.44 2.98
C ILE A 137 -18.94 6.01 3.22
N PRO A 138 -18.81 7.16 3.90
CA PRO A 138 -17.52 7.68 4.31
C PRO A 138 -16.78 6.65 5.17
N TRP A 139 -15.57 6.26 4.74
CA TRP A 139 -14.79 5.22 5.43
C TRP A 139 -14.61 5.50 6.93
N ILE A 140 -14.53 6.78 7.32
CA ILE A 140 -14.39 7.18 8.73
C ILE A 140 -15.60 6.78 9.59
N LEU A 141 -16.82 6.81 9.04
CA LEU A 141 -18.03 6.40 9.75
C LEU A 141 -18.06 4.89 9.94
N ALA A 142 -17.69 4.13 8.89
CA ALA A 142 -17.56 2.69 8.98
C ALA A 142 -16.51 2.29 10.03
N MET A 143 -15.35 2.97 10.04
CA MET A 143 -14.29 2.72 11.02
C MET A 143 -14.75 3.06 12.45
N LEU A 144 -15.46 4.17 12.66
CA LEU A 144 -16.01 4.54 13.96
C LEU A 144 -17.01 3.49 14.46
N LEU A 145 -17.87 2.99 13.57
CA LEU A 145 -18.83 1.93 13.90
C LEU A 145 -18.13 0.63 14.29
N ILE A 146 -17.09 0.23 13.56
CA ILE A 146 -16.26 -0.94 13.90
C ILE A 146 -15.62 -0.76 15.29
N VAL A 147 -14.94 0.36 15.54
CA VAL A 147 -14.31 0.64 16.84
C VAL A 147 -15.33 0.68 17.98
N SER A 148 -16.51 1.24 17.73
CA SER A 148 -17.61 1.30 18.70
C SER A 148 -18.18 -0.09 19.04
N LEU A 149 -18.38 -0.93 18.02
CA LEU A 149 -18.95 -2.28 18.19
C LEU A 149 -17.97 -3.30 18.74
N LEU A 150 -16.70 -3.27 18.29
CA LEU A 150 -15.66 -4.17 18.79
C LEU A 150 -15.11 -3.69 20.15
N GLY A 151 -15.32 -2.41 20.50
CA GLY A 151 -14.80 -1.80 21.71
C GLY A 151 -13.27 -1.74 21.73
N THR A 152 -12.72 -1.20 22.83
CA THR A 152 -11.28 -1.22 23.11
C THR A 152 -10.89 -2.53 23.82
N SER A 153 -11.15 -3.69 23.19
CA SER A 153 -10.73 -4.98 23.76
C SER A 153 -9.21 -5.15 23.63
N THR A 154 -8.57 -5.64 24.70
CA THR A 154 -7.10 -5.79 24.87
C THR A 154 -6.40 -6.62 23.80
N GLU A 155 -7.14 -7.39 23.00
CA GLU A 155 -6.63 -8.11 21.81
C GLU A 155 -6.14 -7.17 20.69
N VAL A 156 -6.67 -5.95 20.59
CA VAL A 156 -6.30 -4.98 19.54
C VAL A 156 -4.98 -4.22 19.86
N LEU A 157 -4.58 -4.18 21.13
CA LEU A 157 -3.39 -3.44 21.59
C LEU A 157 -2.06 -4.19 21.39
N HIS A 158 -2.11 -5.46 21.02
CA HIS A 158 -0.93 -6.31 20.79
C HIS A 158 -0.65 -6.60 19.30
N LEU A 159 -1.46 -6.07 18.38
CA LEU A 159 -1.21 -6.07 16.93
C LEU A 159 -0.53 -4.76 16.51
#